data_AF-A0A257MN87-F1
#
_entry.id   AF-A0A257MN87-F1
#
_cell.length_a   1.000
_cell.length_b   1.000
_cell.length_c   1.000
_cell.angle_alpha   90.00
_cell.angle_beta   90.00
_cell.angle_gamma   90.00
#
_symmetry.space_group_name_H-M   'P 1'
#
loop_
_entity.id
_entity.type
_entity.pdbx_description
1 polymer ?
#
loop_
_entity_poly.entity_id
_entity_poly.type
_entity_poly.pdbx_seq_one_letter_code
_entity_poly.pdbx_strand_id
1 'polypeptide(L)'
;MRKFLVELRGDYISIRGKAASPELMQAAEAALKDLAAGKVKRYEEHIDLTDIQITNDTGLAALQGTIDRLIINLEIYHGHYGFMPPASLYHRFMTGLTGGKMSSSKPESHIALTEDPKEAGKKIMRAITGGRQSLAEQKKLGGEPDKCSIYEFLVFHLSDDDKELLELDAECRSGRRMCGTCKKDVAERIERFLREHQQARKAAVDMLPEFGIKP
;
A
#
# COMPACT_ATOMS: atom_id res chain seq x y z
N MET A 1 -2.88 -2.22 -24.37
CA MET A 1 -2.01 -2.83 -23.34
C MET A 1 -0.59 -2.77 -23.86
N ARG A 2 0.40 -2.54 -22.99
CA ARG A 2 1.82 -2.48 -23.37
C ARG A 2 2.24 -3.75 -24.12
N LYS A 3 3.11 -3.59 -25.11
CA LYS A 3 3.67 -4.71 -25.89
C LYS A 3 5.00 -5.19 -25.34
N PHE A 4 5.74 -4.26 -24.74
CA PHE A 4 7.02 -4.51 -24.12
C PHE A 4 7.06 -4.09 -22.65
N LEU A 5 7.81 -4.84 -21.88
CA LEU A 5 8.24 -4.49 -20.53
C LEU A 5 9.77 -4.35 -20.50
N VAL A 6 10.27 -3.23 -20.02
CA VAL A 6 11.71 -2.95 -19.91
C VAL A 6 12.17 -3.19 -18.48
N GLU A 7 13.01 -4.21 -18.27
CA GLU A 7 13.48 -4.64 -16.95
C GLU A 7 15.00 -4.53 -16.85
N LEU A 8 15.50 -3.91 -15.78
CA LEU A 8 16.90 -4.03 -15.38
C LEU A 8 17.08 -5.38 -14.67
N ARG A 9 18.01 -6.21 -15.13
CA ARG A 9 18.29 -7.54 -14.60
C ARG A 9 19.77 -7.68 -14.28
N GLY A 10 20.18 -7.21 -13.10
CA GLY A 10 21.59 -7.16 -12.75
C GLY A 10 22.31 -6.10 -13.58
N ASP A 11 23.20 -6.52 -14.48
CA ASP A 11 24.08 -5.68 -15.31
C ASP A 11 23.59 -5.50 -16.76
N TYR A 12 22.43 -6.05 -17.12
CA TYR A 12 21.84 -5.91 -18.45
C TYR A 12 20.37 -5.45 -18.39
N ILE A 13 19.87 -4.92 -19.50
CA ILE A 13 18.48 -4.50 -19.64
C ILE A 13 17.77 -5.44 -20.62
N SER A 14 16.66 -6.02 -20.19
CA SER A 14 15.84 -6.91 -21.01
C SER A 14 14.54 -6.23 -21.41
N ILE A 15 14.26 -6.21 -22.71
CA ILE A 15 13.03 -5.72 -23.31
C ILE A 15 12.16 -6.94 -23.61
N ARG A 16 11.26 -7.27 -22.69
CA ARG A 16 10.38 -8.45 -22.73
C ARG A 16 9.19 -8.16 -23.63
N GLY A 17 9.06 -8.87 -24.75
CA GLY A 17 8.10 -8.61 -25.82
C GLY A 17 7.11 -9.74 -26.09
N LYS A 18 6.72 -10.55 -25.10
CA LYS A 18 5.81 -11.70 -25.29
C LYS A 18 4.49 -11.36 -26.00
N ALA A 19 4.03 -10.10 -25.92
CA ALA A 19 2.80 -9.63 -26.57
C ALA A 19 3.06 -8.82 -27.86
N ALA A 20 4.32 -8.64 -28.24
CA ALA A 20 4.76 -7.90 -29.43
C ALA A 20 4.73 -8.81 -30.67
N SER A 21 4.38 -8.23 -31.83
CA SER A 21 4.48 -8.94 -33.10
C SER A 21 5.95 -9.07 -33.55
N PRO A 22 6.27 -9.99 -34.47
CA PRO A 22 7.62 -10.10 -35.03
C PRO A 22 8.14 -8.79 -35.64
N GLU A 23 7.28 -8.03 -36.31
CA GLU A 23 7.63 -6.73 -36.91
C GLU A 23 7.98 -5.71 -35.83
N LEU A 24 7.21 -5.70 -34.73
CA LEU A 24 7.44 -4.80 -33.61
C LEU A 24 8.72 -5.17 -32.85
N MET A 25 9.00 -6.47 -32.70
CA MET A 25 10.27 -6.97 -32.15
C MET A 25 11.47 -6.54 -33.01
N GLN A 26 11.34 -6.60 -34.34
CA GLN A 26 12.39 -6.15 -35.26
C GLN A 26 12.62 -4.63 -35.18
N ALA A 27 11.54 -3.85 -35.11
CA ALA A 27 11.63 -2.41 -34.94
C ALA A 27 12.30 -2.02 -33.61
N ALA A 28 11.94 -2.69 -32.51
CA ALA A 28 12.56 -2.48 -31.21
C ALA A 28 14.06 -2.83 -31.22
N GLU A 29 14.46 -3.92 -31.88
CA GLU A 29 15.87 -4.29 -32.03
C GLU A 29 16.66 -3.21 -32.78
N ALA A 30 16.11 -2.69 -33.88
CA ALA A 30 16.76 -1.61 -34.64
C ALA A 30 16.93 -0.34 -33.80
N ALA A 31 15.86 0.10 -33.12
CA ALA A 31 15.91 1.29 -32.28
C ALA A 31 16.90 1.16 -31.11
N LEU A 32 17.05 -0.04 -30.53
CA LEU A 32 18.04 -0.31 -29.48
C LEU A 32 19.48 -0.30 -30.01
N LYS A 33 19.71 -0.77 -31.25
CA LYS A 33 21.03 -0.69 -31.89
C LYS A 33 21.43 0.75 -32.16
N ASP A 34 20.50 1.57 -32.61
CA ASP A 34 20.72 3.00 -32.89
C ASP A 34 21.06 3.79 -31.61
N LEU A 35 20.55 3.36 -30.45
CA LEU A 35 20.89 3.95 -29.15
C LEU A 35 22.38 3.79 -28.79
N ALA A 36 23.06 2.77 -29.36
CA ALA A 36 24.48 2.49 -29.14
C ALA A 36 24.90 2.38 -27.66
N ALA A 37 23.98 1.98 -26.77
CA ALA A 37 24.21 1.89 -25.32
C ALA A 37 24.87 0.57 -24.87
N GLY A 38 25.08 -0.38 -25.78
CA GLY A 38 25.61 -1.71 -25.49
C GLY A 38 25.38 -2.67 -26.65
N LYS A 39 25.57 -3.98 -26.40
CA LYS A 39 25.36 -5.05 -27.37
C LYS A 39 23.91 -5.53 -27.34
N VAL A 40 23.23 -5.46 -28.48
CA VAL A 40 21.83 -5.89 -28.63
C VAL A 40 21.76 -7.31 -29.16
N LYS A 41 21.01 -8.18 -28.48
CA LYS A 41 20.71 -9.55 -28.93
C LYS A 41 19.21 -9.84 -28.84
N ARG A 42 18.61 -10.16 -29.98
CA ARG A 42 17.19 -10.53 -30.08
C ARG A 42 16.99 -12.03 -29.90
N TYR A 43 15.94 -12.37 -29.16
CA TYR A 43 15.36 -13.70 -29.03
C TYR A 43 13.88 -13.65 -29.43
N GLU A 44 13.20 -14.79 -29.40
CA GLU A 44 11.79 -14.90 -29.80
C GLU A 44 10.85 -14.02 -28.95
N GLU A 45 11.00 -14.03 -27.63
CA GLU A 45 10.11 -13.31 -26.71
C GLU A 45 10.74 -12.08 -26.04
N HIS A 46 12.01 -11.76 -26.31
CA HIS A 46 12.72 -10.65 -25.66
C HIS A 46 13.95 -10.18 -26.45
N ILE A 47 14.44 -8.99 -26.12
CA ILE A 47 15.70 -8.44 -26.63
C ILE A 47 16.53 -8.03 -25.42
N ASP A 48 17.78 -8.48 -25.35
CA ASP A 48 18.69 -8.10 -24.28
C ASP A 48 19.72 -7.08 -24.77
N LEU A 49 19.95 -6.06 -23.96
CA LEU A 49 21.02 -5.09 -24.08
C LEU A 49 22.08 -5.39 -23.01
N THR A 50 23.21 -5.96 -23.43
CA THR A 50 24.34 -6.35 -22.58
C THR A 50 25.55 -5.43 -22.83
N ASP A 51 26.68 -5.68 -22.15
CA ASP A 51 27.93 -4.93 -22.33
C ASP A 51 27.78 -3.41 -22.13
N ILE A 52 26.87 -3.03 -21.22
CA ILE A 52 26.56 -1.63 -20.88
C ILE A 52 27.76 -1.04 -20.13
N GLN A 53 28.29 0.08 -20.62
CA GLN A 53 29.48 0.73 -20.02
C GLN A 53 29.18 1.48 -18.71
N ILE A 54 27.90 1.71 -18.41
CA ILE A 54 27.45 2.37 -17.20
C ILE A 54 27.50 1.38 -16.03
N THR A 55 28.30 1.69 -15.02
CA THR A 55 28.57 0.78 -13.89
C THR A 55 27.90 1.17 -12.57
N ASN A 56 27.30 2.37 -12.48
CA ASN A 56 26.61 2.81 -11.27
C ASN A 56 25.10 2.67 -11.39
N ASP A 57 24.44 2.32 -10.28
CA ASP A 57 23.00 2.03 -10.23
C ASP A 57 22.14 3.18 -10.75
N THR A 58 22.50 4.43 -10.41
CA THR A 58 21.75 5.61 -10.84
C THR A 58 21.76 5.80 -12.35
N GLY A 59 22.91 5.55 -12.99
CA GLY A 59 23.06 5.63 -14.44
C GLY A 59 22.34 4.49 -15.15
N LEU A 60 22.39 3.27 -14.60
CA LEU A 60 21.65 2.12 -15.15
C LEU A 60 20.14 2.36 -15.10
N ALA A 61 19.62 2.89 -13.98
CA ALA A 61 18.22 3.26 -13.86
C ALA A 61 17.82 4.38 -14.85
N ALA A 62 18.68 5.38 -15.05
CA ALA A 62 18.46 6.44 -16.04
C ALA A 62 18.42 5.90 -17.48
N LEU A 63 19.32 4.97 -17.81
CA LEU A 63 19.32 4.28 -19.11
C LEU A 63 18.06 3.43 -19.30
N GLN A 64 17.65 2.68 -18.27
CA GLN A 64 16.38 1.92 -18.30
C GLN A 64 15.20 2.84 -18.59
N GLY A 65 15.09 3.99 -17.91
CA GLY A 65 14.02 4.95 -18.17
C GLY A 65 14.06 5.56 -19.57
N THR A 66 15.27 5.75 -20.13
CA THR A 66 15.44 6.21 -21.52
C THR A 66 14.96 5.16 -22.52
N ILE A 67 15.32 3.90 -22.32
CA ILE A 67 14.88 2.77 -23.15
C ILE A 67 13.37 2.58 -23.03
N ASP A 68 12.79 2.68 -21.84
CA ASP A 68 11.34 2.54 -21.66
C ASP A 68 10.57 3.60 -22.45
N ARG A 69 11.02 4.86 -22.42
CA ARG A 69 10.44 5.95 -23.25
C ARG A 69 10.60 5.70 -24.74
N LEU A 70 11.77 5.23 -25.17
CA LEU A 70 12.02 4.88 -26.57
C LEU A 70 11.05 3.79 -27.04
N ILE A 71 10.86 2.74 -26.24
CA ILE A 71 9.97 1.64 -26.55
C ILE A 71 8.50 2.06 -26.52
N ILE A 72 8.10 2.92 -25.59
CA ILE A 72 6.76 3.53 -25.56
C ILE A 72 6.48 4.29 -26.86
N ASN A 73 7.41 5.16 -27.28
CA ASN A 73 7.24 5.94 -28.50
C ASN A 73 7.16 5.04 -29.75
N LEU A 74 7.95 3.96 -29.77
CA LEU A 74 7.89 2.95 -30.81
C LEU A 74 6.54 2.23 -30.83
N GLU A 75 6.01 1.83 -29.68
CA GLU A 75 4.66 1.27 -29.59
C GLU A 75 3.60 2.22 -30.15
N ILE A 76 3.67 3.52 -29.81
CA ILE A 76 2.75 4.55 -30.30
C ILE A 76 2.84 4.70 -31.82
N TYR A 77 4.06 4.76 -32.36
CA TYR A 77 4.29 4.86 -33.80
C TYR A 77 3.69 3.68 -34.58
N HIS A 78 3.68 2.49 -33.98
CA HIS A 78 3.08 1.28 -34.54
C HIS A 78 1.58 1.11 -34.21
N GLY A 79 0.90 2.17 -33.76
CA GLY A 79 -0.56 2.17 -33.53
C GLY A 79 -1.00 1.52 -32.22
N HIS A 80 -0.10 1.37 -31.25
CA HIS A 80 -0.43 0.94 -29.89
C HIS A 80 -0.53 2.13 -28.92
N TYR A 81 -1.04 1.88 -27.72
CA TYR A 81 -1.30 2.96 -26.75
C TYR A 81 -0.04 3.49 -26.03
N GLY A 82 1.01 2.67 -25.87
CA GLY A 82 2.23 3.09 -25.17
C GLY A 82 2.05 3.50 -23.70
N PHE A 83 0.97 3.10 -23.02
CA PHE A 83 0.72 3.53 -21.65
C PHE A 83 1.81 3.06 -20.68
N MET A 84 2.36 3.98 -19.88
CA MET A 84 3.17 3.58 -18.73
C MET A 84 2.29 2.81 -17.73
N PRO A 85 2.68 1.58 -17.33
CA PRO A 85 1.96 0.88 -16.27
C PRO A 85 1.97 1.72 -14.99
N PRO A 86 0.84 1.85 -14.28
CA PRO A 86 0.82 2.54 -13.01
C PRO A 86 1.62 1.73 -11.98
N ALA A 87 2.34 2.43 -11.11
CA ALA A 87 2.82 1.84 -9.88
C ALA A 87 1.65 1.55 -8.94
N SER A 88 1.79 0.54 -8.09
CA SER A 88 0.78 0.19 -7.08
C SER A 88 1.43 -0.01 -5.72
N LEU A 89 0.73 0.46 -4.67
CA LEU A 89 1.05 0.19 -3.27
C LEU A 89 -0.08 -0.63 -2.67
N TYR A 90 0.27 -1.76 -2.06
CA TYR A 90 -0.67 -2.66 -1.41
C TYR A 90 -0.54 -2.51 0.10
N HIS A 91 -1.67 -2.30 0.77
CA HIS A 91 -1.73 -2.23 2.23
C HIS A 91 -2.55 -3.40 2.77
N ARG A 92 -2.24 -3.82 4.00
CA ARG A 92 -3.03 -4.82 4.72
C ARG A 92 -4.36 -4.20 5.15
N PHE A 93 -5.44 -4.94 5.01
CA PHE A 93 -6.72 -4.55 5.59
C PHE A 93 -6.72 -4.79 7.10
N MET A 94 -7.28 -3.85 7.84
CA MET A 94 -7.64 -4.05 9.24
C MET A 94 -8.80 -5.04 9.38
N THR A 95 -8.80 -5.76 10.50
CA THR A 95 -9.87 -6.67 10.87
C THR A 95 -11.09 -5.87 11.33
N GLY A 96 -12.28 -6.31 10.95
CA GLY A 96 -13.53 -5.74 11.47
C GLY A 96 -13.65 -5.92 12.99
N LEU A 97 -14.35 -5.00 13.65
CA LEU A 97 -14.53 -5.02 15.11
C LEU A 97 -15.21 -6.29 15.62
N THR A 98 -16.01 -6.96 14.80
CA THR A 98 -16.66 -8.24 15.12
C THR A 98 -15.91 -9.45 14.56
N GLY A 99 -14.70 -9.25 14.03
CA GLY A 99 -13.96 -10.24 13.23
C GLY A 99 -14.30 -10.18 11.74
N GLY A 100 -13.41 -10.75 10.93
CA GLY A 100 -13.54 -10.76 9.47
C GLY A 100 -13.28 -9.39 8.84
N LYS A 101 -13.98 -9.08 7.74
CA LYS A 101 -13.84 -7.80 7.02
C LYS A 101 -14.79 -6.74 7.59
N MET A 102 -14.34 -5.48 7.61
CA MET A 102 -15.22 -4.33 7.79
C MET A 102 -16.22 -4.24 6.63
N SER A 103 -17.48 -3.92 6.94
CA SER A 103 -18.53 -3.78 5.94
C SER A 103 -19.55 -2.71 6.33
N SER A 104 -19.90 -1.83 5.39
CA SER A 104 -20.99 -0.86 5.57
C SER A 104 -22.34 -1.54 5.78
N SER A 105 -22.55 -2.73 5.21
CA SER A 105 -23.76 -3.54 5.42
C SER A 105 -23.83 -4.19 6.80
N LYS A 106 -22.74 -4.16 7.58
CA LYS A 106 -22.67 -4.65 8.97
C LYS A 106 -22.15 -3.52 9.86
N PRO A 107 -23.01 -2.58 10.30
CA PRO A 107 -22.58 -1.39 11.04
C PRO A 107 -21.70 -1.68 12.26
N GLU A 108 -21.95 -2.77 12.99
CA GLU A 108 -21.13 -3.16 14.15
C GLU A 108 -19.70 -3.59 13.80
N SER A 109 -19.42 -3.91 12.52
CA SER A 109 -18.10 -4.38 12.08
C SER A 109 -17.08 -3.25 11.88
N HIS A 110 -17.52 -1.98 11.83
CA HIS A 110 -16.66 -0.84 11.52
C HIS A 110 -17.09 0.42 12.29
N ILE A 111 -16.22 1.43 12.27
CA ILE A 111 -16.53 2.79 12.76
C ILE A 111 -16.57 3.70 11.54
N ALA A 112 -17.70 4.37 11.32
CA ALA A 112 -17.79 5.37 10.25
C ALA A 112 -17.18 6.70 10.73
N LEU A 113 -16.50 7.43 9.84
CA LEU A 113 -15.92 8.74 10.19
C LEU A 113 -16.97 9.79 10.59
N THR A 114 -18.22 9.57 10.20
CA THR A 114 -19.38 10.39 10.53
C THR A 114 -20.19 9.87 11.71
N GLU A 115 -19.73 8.79 12.35
CA GLU A 115 -20.42 8.20 13.49
C GLU A 115 -20.32 9.13 14.72
N ASP A 116 -21.34 9.10 15.58
CA ASP A 116 -21.24 9.80 16.86
C ASP A 116 -20.02 9.25 17.65
N PRO A 117 -19.13 10.13 18.14
CA PRO A 117 -17.93 9.69 18.84
C PRO A 117 -18.21 8.70 19.97
N LYS A 118 -19.26 8.92 20.79
CA LYS A 118 -19.56 8.04 21.92
C LYS A 118 -20.06 6.67 21.46
N GLU A 119 -20.81 6.61 20.36
CA GLU A 119 -21.23 5.33 19.77
C GLU A 119 -20.02 4.57 19.21
N ALA A 120 -19.06 5.26 18.57
CA ALA A 120 -17.80 4.64 18.15
C ALA A 120 -16.99 4.08 19.33
N GLY A 121 -16.91 4.83 20.44
CA GLY A 121 -16.29 4.36 21.69
C GLY A 121 -16.96 3.10 22.23
N LYS A 122 -18.30 3.03 22.21
CA LYS A 122 -19.05 1.81 22.59
C LYS A 122 -18.73 0.62 21.68
N LYS A 123 -18.56 0.84 20.37
CA LYS A 123 -18.14 -0.23 19.44
C LYS A 123 -16.74 -0.75 19.74
N ILE A 124 -15.78 0.14 20.03
CA ILE A 124 -14.44 -0.26 20.50
C ILE A 124 -14.53 -1.14 21.75
N MET A 125 -15.36 -0.76 22.73
CA MET A 125 -15.53 -1.56 23.94
C MET A 125 -16.08 -2.98 23.65
N ARG A 126 -16.87 -3.15 22.59
CA ARG A 126 -17.44 -4.45 22.17
C ARG A 126 -16.55 -5.25 21.21
N ALA A 127 -15.50 -4.64 20.66
CA ALA A 127 -14.72 -5.24 19.59
C ALA A 127 -13.97 -6.52 20.02
N ILE A 128 -13.66 -7.39 19.07
CA ILE A 128 -12.87 -8.60 19.31
C ILE A 128 -11.43 -8.25 19.66
N THR A 129 -10.84 -9.06 20.53
CA THR A 129 -9.46 -8.90 20.98
C THR A 129 -8.72 -10.21 20.87
N GLY A 130 -7.39 -10.17 20.80
CA GLY A 130 -6.54 -11.34 20.99
C GLY A 130 -6.29 -11.71 22.46
N GLY A 131 -7.13 -11.23 23.39
CA GLY A 131 -7.04 -11.58 24.81
C GLY A 131 -7.55 -12.98 25.13
N ARG A 132 -7.36 -13.39 26.39
CA ARG A 132 -7.84 -14.69 26.92
C ARG A 132 -9.27 -14.60 27.45
N GLN A 133 -9.88 -15.77 27.70
CA GLN A 133 -11.26 -15.87 28.21
C GLN A 133 -11.39 -15.32 29.64
N SER A 134 -10.37 -15.54 30.48
CA SER A 134 -10.35 -15.06 31.86
C SER A 134 -9.21 -14.10 32.18
N LEU A 135 -9.39 -13.27 33.20
CA LEU A 135 -8.36 -12.37 33.73
C LEU A 135 -7.12 -13.15 34.21
N ALA A 136 -7.33 -14.30 34.85
CA ALA A 136 -6.26 -15.14 35.36
C ALA A 136 -5.39 -15.69 34.23
N GLU A 137 -6.01 -16.18 33.15
CA GLU A 137 -5.28 -16.63 31.97
C GLU A 137 -4.58 -15.48 31.26
N GLN A 138 -5.21 -14.31 31.12
CA GLN A 138 -4.57 -13.14 30.51
C GLN A 138 -3.30 -12.76 31.27
N LYS A 139 -3.33 -12.77 32.61
CA LYS A 139 -2.15 -12.47 33.45
C LYS A 139 -1.06 -13.55 33.34
N LYS A 140 -1.45 -14.82 33.21
CA LYS A 140 -0.50 -15.94 33.18
C LYS A 140 0.13 -16.16 31.79
N LEU A 141 -0.66 -16.00 30.74
CA LEU A 141 -0.29 -16.38 29.36
C LEU A 141 -0.15 -15.19 28.40
N GLY A 142 -0.55 -13.99 28.83
CA GLY A 142 -0.60 -12.81 27.97
C GLY A 142 -1.68 -12.89 26.89
N GLY A 143 -1.80 -11.78 26.15
CA GLY A 143 -2.63 -11.68 24.95
C GLY A 143 -1.83 -11.87 23.65
N GLU A 144 -2.56 -11.87 22.54
CA GLU A 144 -2.04 -12.01 21.17
C GLU A 144 -2.36 -10.74 20.37
N PRO A 145 -1.50 -9.69 20.42
CA PRO A 145 -1.71 -8.42 19.71
C PRO A 145 -1.96 -8.60 18.20
N ASP A 146 -1.29 -9.57 17.57
CA ASP A 146 -1.41 -9.86 16.14
C ASP A 146 -2.82 -10.30 15.70
N LYS A 147 -3.66 -10.73 16.65
CA LYS A 147 -5.05 -11.16 16.44
C LYS A 147 -6.05 -10.17 17.06
N CYS A 148 -5.61 -8.98 17.44
CA CYS A 148 -6.41 -8.04 18.21
C CYS A 148 -6.80 -6.82 17.37
N SER A 149 -8.08 -6.69 17.03
CA SER A 149 -8.57 -5.52 16.28
C SER A 149 -8.28 -4.19 17.00
N ILE A 150 -8.28 -4.18 18.34
CA ILE A 150 -7.96 -2.99 19.14
C ILE A 150 -6.52 -2.55 18.98
N TYR A 151 -5.58 -3.50 18.92
CA TYR A 151 -4.18 -3.17 18.68
C TYR A 151 -3.96 -2.72 17.23
N GLU A 152 -4.67 -3.30 16.26
CA GLU A 152 -4.66 -2.80 14.88
C GLU A 152 -5.12 -1.34 14.79
N PHE A 153 -6.12 -0.90 15.56
CA PHE A 153 -6.54 0.52 15.58
C PHE A 153 -5.43 1.46 16.06
N LEU A 154 -4.65 1.03 17.05
CA LEU A 154 -3.48 1.80 17.51
C LEU A 154 -2.44 1.91 16.39
N VAL A 155 -2.06 0.78 15.79
CA VAL A 155 -1.03 0.72 14.74
C VAL A 155 -1.43 1.50 13.48
N PHE A 156 -2.70 1.45 13.09
CA PHE A 156 -3.13 2.06 11.83
C PHE A 156 -3.52 3.53 11.97
N HIS A 157 -4.03 3.97 13.12
CA HIS A 157 -4.74 5.24 13.22
C HIS A 157 -4.52 6.06 14.50
N LEU A 158 -4.18 5.44 15.64
CA LEU A 158 -4.31 6.09 16.95
C LEU A 158 -3.00 6.25 17.73
N SER A 159 -1.87 5.87 17.13
CA SER A 159 -0.52 6.17 17.61
C SER A 159 0.43 6.33 16.44
N ASP A 160 1.21 7.42 16.47
CA ASP A 160 2.31 7.68 15.54
C ASP A 160 3.68 7.41 16.19
N ASP A 161 3.71 6.87 17.42
CA ASP A 161 4.94 6.55 18.16
C ASP A 161 5.17 5.04 18.20
N ASP A 162 6.13 4.58 17.40
CA ASP A 162 6.54 3.18 17.36
C ASP A 162 6.96 2.64 18.73
N LYS A 163 7.52 3.48 19.62
CA LYS A 163 7.90 3.05 20.97
C LYS A 163 6.68 2.75 21.82
N GLU A 164 5.66 3.59 21.76
CA GLU A 164 4.39 3.36 22.45
C GLU A 164 3.77 2.03 21.97
N LEU A 165 3.74 1.79 20.65
CA LEU A 165 3.20 0.55 20.09
C LEU A 165 3.96 -0.68 20.60
N LEU A 166 5.30 -0.64 20.59
CA LEU A 166 6.13 -1.74 21.10
C LEU A 166 5.94 -1.99 22.60
N GLU A 167 5.78 -0.94 23.39
CA GLU A 167 5.48 -1.05 24.82
C GLU A 167 4.11 -1.69 25.06
N LEU A 168 3.07 -1.26 24.33
CA LEU A 168 1.73 -1.82 24.43
C LEU A 168 1.67 -3.29 24.00
N ASP A 169 2.40 -3.68 22.94
CA ASP A 169 2.56 -5.08 22.54
C ASP A 169 3.22 -5.90 23.66
N ALA A 170 4.34 -5.43 24.20
CA ALA A 170 5.08 -6.12 25.26
C ALA A 170 4.25 -6.26 26.55
N GLU A 171 3.52 -5.21 26.96
CA GLU A 171 2.61 -5.26 28.11
C GLU A 171 1.46 -6.25 27.88
N CYS A 172 0.91 -6.32 26.67
CA CYS A 172 -0.15 -7.27 26.33
C CYS A 172 0.37 -8.72 26.36
N ARG A 173 1.50 -9.00 25.70
CA ARG A 173 2.12 -10.34 25.66
C ARG A 173 2.60 -10.82 27.01
N SER A 174 3.02 -9.92 27.90
CA SER A 174 3.41 -10.27 29.27
C SER A 174 2.22 -10.42 30.24
N GLY A 175 1.00 -10.11 29.80
CA GLY A 175 -0.17 -10.14 30.69
C GLY A 175 -0.22 -9.00 31.70
N ARG A 176 0.60 -7.94 31.51
CA ARG A 176 0.53 -6.72 32.34
C ARG A 176 -0.64 -5.83 31.95
N ARG A 177 -0.98 -5.78 30.65
CA ARG A 177 -2.12 -5.01 30.13
C ARG A 177 -3.37 -5.86 29.94
N MET A 178 -4.48 -5.37 30.48
CA MET A 178 -5.79 -6.02 30.39
C MET A 178 -6.60 -5.46 29.23
N CYS A 179 -7.35 -6.32 28.53
CA CYS A 179 -8.14 -5.89 27.37
C CYS A 179 -9.17 -4.80 27.70
N GLY A 180 -9.78 -4.85 28.89
CA GLY A 180 -10.76 -3.86 29.31
C GLY A 180 -10.17 -2.45 29.49
N THR A 181 -8.97 -2.33 30.07
CA THR A 181 -8.30 -1.03 30.22
C THR A 181 -7.75 -0.53 28.89
N CYS A 182 -7.17 -1.44 28.09
CA CYS A 182 -6.70 -1.13 26.74
C CYS A 182 -7.85 -0.58 25.86
N LYS A 183 -9.00 -1.25 25.85
CA LYS A 183 -10.19 -0.79 25.12
C LYS A 183 -10.68 0.58 25.55
N LYS A 184 -10.64 0.90 26.85
CA LYS A 184 -11.06 2.22 27.34
C LYS A 184 -10.16 3.33 26.80
N ASP A 185 -8.83 3.13 26.88
CA ASP A 185 -7.85 4.06 26.30
C ASP A 185 -8.06 4.24 24.78
N VAL A 186 -8.22 3.13 24.04
CA VAL A 186 -8.51 3.21 22.59
C VAL A 186 -9.87 3.88 22.31
N ALA A 187 -10.88 3.67 23.15
CA ALA A 187 -12.19 4.31 23.01
C ALA A 187 -12.09 5.83 23.17
N GLU A 188 -11.32 6.30 24.16
CA GLU A 188 -11.07 7.73 24.37
C GLU A 188 -10.31 8.35 23.19
N ARG A 189 -9.30 7.63 22.64
CA ARG A 189 -8.55 8.08 21.47
C ARG A 189 -9.41 8.18 20.22
N ILE A 190 -10.24 7.17 19.93
CA ILE A 190 -11.12 7.22 18.76
C ILE A 190 -12.19 8.30 18.89
N GLU A 191 -12.70 8.53 20.10
CA GLU A 191 -13.64 9.61 20.38
C GLU A 191 -13.03 10.98 20.07
N ARG A 192 -11.80 11.21 20.53
CA ARG A 192 -11.05 12.44 20.23
C ARG A 192 -10.80 12.59 18.74
N PHE A 193 -10.27 11.54 18.09
CA PHE A 193 -10.01 11.52 16.65
C PHE A 193 -11.25 11.89 15.84
N LEU A 194 -12.41 11.31 16.14
CA LEU A 194 -13.65 11.59 15.41
C LEU A 194 -14.12 13.03 15.61
N ARG A 195 -14.00 13.60 16.81
CA ARG A 195 -14.36 15.01 17.06
C ARG A 195 -13.50 15.95 16.21
N GLU A 196 -12.20 15.73 16.23
CA GLU A 196 -11.24 16.53 15.47
C GLU A 196 -11.48 16.39 13.96
N HIS A 197 -11.64 15.15 13.49
CA HIS A 197 -11.95 14.86 12.09
C HIS A 197 -13.25 15.52 11.62
N GLN A 198 -14.33 15.43 12.41
CA GLN A 198 -15.63 16.00 12.06
C GLN A 198 -15.61 17.53 12.05
N GLN A 199 -14.84 18.14 12.96
CA GLN A 199 -14.60 19.59 12.94
C GLN A 199 -13.85 20.01 11.66
N ALA A 200 -12.76 19.31 11.32
CA ALA A 200 -12.00 19.56 10.09
C ALA A 200 -12.85 19.35 8.84
N ARG A 201 -13.65 18.28 8.81
CA ARG A 201 -14.59 17.98 7.71
C ARG A 201 -15.62 19.09 7.53
N LYS A 202 -16.13 19.68 8.61
CA LYS A 202 -17.07 20.81 8.54
C LYS A 202 -16.40 22.06 7.96
N ALA A 203 -15.19 22.37 8.40
CA ALA A 203 -14.42 23.51 7.87
C ALA A 203 -14.06 23.33 6.39
N ALA A 204 -13.82 22.09 5.95
CA ALA A 204 -13.47 21.78 4.56
C ALA A 204 -14.60 22.07 3.56
N VAL A 205 -15.86 22.23 3.99
CA VAL A 205 -16.99 22.53 3.10
C VAL A 205 -16.75 23.82 2.31
N ASP A 206 -16.20 24.84 2.97
CA ASP A 206 -15.95 26.14 2.34
C ASP A 206 -14.82 26.08 1.28
N MET A 207 -13.96 25.06 1.36
CA MET A 207 -12.85 24.83 0.43
C MET A 207 -13.25 23.97 -0.77
N LEU A 208 -14.39 23.26 -0.74
CA LEU A 208 -14.82 22.37 -1.83
C LEU A 208 -14.82 23.05 -3.23
N PRO A 209 -15.24 24.32 -3.38
CA PRO A 209 -15.20 25.00 -4.67
C PRO A 209 -13.79 25.15 -5.27
N GLU A 210 -12.75 25.25 -4.44
CA GLU A 210 -11.35 25.32 -4.90
C GLU A 210 -10.94 24.05 -5.65
N PHE A 211 -11.58 22.92 -5.34
CA PHE A 211 -11.36 21.62 -5.97
C PHE A 211 -12.42 21.30 -7.04
N GLY A 212 -13.25 22.27 -7.43
CA GLY A 212 -14.32 22.07 -8.42
C GLY A 212 -15.47 21.19 -7.91
N ILE A 213 -15.57 20.98 -6.60
CA ILE A 213 -16.65 20.21 -5.97
C ILE A 213 -17.74 21.18 -5.54
N LYS A 214 -18.97 20.95 -6.01
CA LYS A 214 -20.13 21.72 -5.56
C LYS A 214 -20.52 21.25 -4.15
N PRO A 215 -20.73 22.17 -3.20
CA PRO A 215 -21.13 21.83 -1.83
C PRO A 215 -22.52 21.18 -1.76
#